data_AF-A0A7J4ENN1-F1
#
_entry.id   AF-A0A7J4ENN1-F1
#
_cell.length_a   1.000
_cell.length_b   1.000
_cell.length_c   1.000
_cell.angle_alpha   90.00
_cell.angle_beta   90.00
_cell.angle_gamma   90.00
#
_symmetry.space_group_name_H-M   'P 1'
#
loop_
_entity.id
_entity.type
_entity.pdbx_description
1 polymer ?
#
loop_
_entity_poly.entity_id
_entity_poly.type
_entity_poly.pdbx_seq_one_letter_code
_entity_poly.pdbx_strand_id
1 'polypeptide(L)'
;MVEIGRVFFYPEKDKRTLNKLTVVTLECHSKNVEKLVDKWRLKGDVQDISATSELLKEAARKHDNGKPQKFKLKYDFLQESFIYSFAGHRFAVYEEHPYLNQLIRLHHEFSVDSITQAKSVLNRSKYSEFVDNFQFDLYTLEMCDQIEAETASYMFTGNAEPRVFMEFSGERLNENTVAIYPYPFKENPITLTFDYCEVYLDKPYSITEDISQNKNKPFGTLELTKLSKKLKEKLKNCKVRHKEVQLCTLQK
;
A
#
# COMPACT_ATOMS: atom_id res chain seq x y z
N MET A 1 12.40 14.37 3.87
CA MET A 1 11.92 14.45 2.47
C MET A 1 10.72 13.54 2.37
N VAL A 2 9.60 14.00 1.80
CA VAL A 2 8.38 13.19 1.70
C VAL A 2 8.58 12.06 0.69
N GLU A 3 8.49 10.82 1.15
CA GLU A 3 8.50 9.63 0.30
C GLU A 3 7.07 9.21 -0.08
N ILE A 4 6.91 8.68 -1.30
CA ILE A 4 5.60 8.39 -1.88
C ILE A 4 5.15 7.00 -1.44
N GLY A 5 4.08 6.93 -0.64
CA GLY A 5 3.41 5.68 -0.27
C GLY A 5 2.27 5.32 -1.23
N ARG A 6 1.39 6.29 -1.52
CA ARG A 6 0.27 6.18 -2.48
C ARG A 6 0.02 7.51 -3.20
N VAL A 7 -0.60 7.45 -4.38
CA VAL A 7 -0.94 8.65 -5.19
C VAL A 7 -2.39 8.59 -5.63
N PHE A 8 -3.14 9.66 -5.37
CA PHE A 8 -4.50 9.85 -5.87
C PHE A 8 -4.50 10.96 -6.92
N PHE A 9 -5.00 10.64 -8.11
CA PHE A 9 -5.04 11.57 -9.24
C PHE A 9 -6.40 12.28 -9.30
N TYR A 10 -6.38 13.59 -9.51
CA TYR A 10 -7.57 14.41 -9.70
C TYR A 10 -7.47 15.05 -11.09
N PRO A 11 -7.89 14.34 -12.16
CA PRO A 11 -7.92 14.89 -13.50
C PRO A 11 -8.92 16.05 -13.59
N GLU A 12 -8.76 16.89 -14.62
CA GLU A 12 -9.72 17.97 -14.91
C GLU A 12 -10.97 17.44 -15.64
N LYS A 13 -11.56 18.25 -16.53
CA LYS A 13 -12.78 17.90 -17.29
C LYS A 13 -12.61 16.65 -18.16
N ASP A 14 -11.40 16.37 -18.62
CA ASP A 14 -11.04 15.14 -19.32
C ASP A 14 -10.10 14.28 -18.46
N LYS A 15 -10.23 12.95 -18.55
CA LYS A 15 -9.40 12.01 -17.78
C LYS A 15 -7.92 12.01 -18.22
N ARG A 16 -7.62 12.67 -19.34
CA ARG A 16 -6.28 12.76 -19.98
C ARG A 16 -5.43 13.91 -19.44
N THR A 17 -6.04 14.85 -18.71
CA THR A 17 -5.39 16.08 -18.22
C THR A 17 -5.31 16.06 -16.69
N LEU A 18 -4.07 16.01 -16.19
CA LEU A 18 -3.76 16.05 -14.76
C LEU A 18 -3.36 17.46 -14.34
N ASN A 19 -3.99 17.98 -13.29
CA ASN A 19 -3.62 19.26 -12.67
C ASN A 19 -3.22 19.10 -11.20
N LYS A 20 -3.94 18.25 -10.48
CA LYS A 20 -3.72 18.00 -9.04
C LYS A 20 -3.53 16.51 -8.77
N LEU A 21 -2.63 16.23 -7.84
CA LEU A 21 -2.51 14.92 -7.23
C LEU A 21 -2.38 15.05 -5.71
N THR A 22 -2.79 14.01 -5.00
CA THR A 22 -2.54 13.86 -3.56
C THR A 22 -1.59 12.69 -3.34
N VAL A 23 -0.54 12.91 -2.56
CA VAL A 23 0.43 11.87 -2.17
C VAL A 23 0.24 11.57 -0.70
N VAL A 24 -0.09 10.33 -0.37
CA VAL A 24 -0.01 9.82 1.00
C VAL A 24 1.43 9.40 1.25
N THR A 25 1.99 9.82 2.39
CA THR A 25 3.40 9.57 2.70
C THR A 25 3.64 8.08 2.96
N LEU A 26 4.83 7.60 2.57
CA LEU A 26 5.24 6.22 2.86
C LEU A 26 5.30 5.97 4.37
N GLU A 27 5.84 6.92 5.12
CA GLU A 27 5.98 6.81 6.57
C GLU A 27 4.63 6.62 7.28
N CYS A 28 3.60 7.41 6.94
CA CYS A 28 2.30 7.25 7.58
C CYS A 28 1.62 5.94 7.17
N HIS A 29 1.81 5.50 5.92
CA HIS A 29 1.32 4.20 5.46
C HIS A 29 1.91 3.07 6.33
N SER A 30 3.24 2.99 6.44
CA SER A 30 3.91 1.96 7.26
C SER A 30 3.49 2.03 8.74
N LYS A 31 3.35 3.23 9.32
CA LYS A 31 2.88 3.40 10.72
C LYS A 31 1.43 2.94 10.91
N ASN A 32 0.54 3.19 9.94
CA ASN A 32 -0.83 2.71 10.01
C ASN A 32 -0.89 1.19 9.89
N VAL A 33 -0.13 0.58 8.97
CA VAL A 33 -0.05 -0.88 8.85
C VAL A 33 0.50 -1.51 10.13
N GLU A 34 1.58 -0.95 10.71
CA GLU A 34 2.11 -1.39 12.00
C GLU A 34 1.06 -1.30 13.12
N LYS A 35 0.32 -0.18 13.20
CA LYS A 35 -0.75 0.00 14.18
C LYS A 35 -1.86 -1.05 14.01
N LEU A 36 -2.23 -1.38 12.78
CA LEU A 36 -3.22 -2.42 12.50
C LEU A 36 -2.71 -3.81 12.90
N VAL A 37 -1.45 -4.12 12.60
CA VAL A 37 -0.77 -5.35 13.02
C VAL A 37 -0.75 -5.47 14.55
N ASP A 38 -0.40 -4.42 15.28
CA ASP A 38 -0.37 -4.41 16.75
C ASP A 38 -1.76 -4.70 17.37
N LYS A 39 -2.81 -4.21 16.71
CA LYS A 39 -4.21 -4.38 17.15
C LYS A 39 -4.87 -5.65 16.61
N TRP A 40 -4.16 -6.44 15.80
CA TRP A 40 -4.68 -7.64 15.18
C TRP A 40 -5.04 -8.70 16.22
N ARG A 41 -6.21 -9.31 16.05
CA ARG A 41 -6.67 -10.48 16.80
C ARG A 41 -7.75 -11.20 16.01
N LEU A 42 -7.33 -12.20 15.25
CA LEU A 42 -8.26 -13.24 14.85
C LEU A 42 -8.70 -13.99 16.12
N LYS A 43 -10.00 -13.91 16.44
CA LYS A 43 -10.62 -14.78 17.44
C LYS A 43 -10.87 -16.15 16.79
N GLY A 44 -10.57 -17.23 17.50
CA GLY A 44 -10.70 -18.62 17.01
C GLY A 44 -9.33 -19.30 16.93
N ASP A 45 -9.31 -20.62 16.73
CA ASP A 45 -8.15 -21.54 16.78
C ASP A 45 -7.04 -21.29 15.72
N VAL A 46 -6.86 -20.04 15.30
CA VAL A 46 -5.78 -19.58 14.44
C VAL A 46 -4.54 -19.41 15.32
N GLN A 47 -3.42 -20.02 14.89
CA GLN A 47 -2.16 -20.12 15.63
C GLN A 47 -1.76 -18.77 16.28
N ASP A 48 -1.33 -18.84 17.54
CA ASP A 48 -0.90 -17.67 18.31
C ASP A 48 0.33 -17.00 17.67
N ILE A 49 0.14 -15.82 17.09
CA ILE A 49 1.21 -15.00 16.52
C ILE A 49 1.96 -14.16 17.58
N SER A 50 1.64 -14.33 18.88
CA SER A 50 2.31 -13.58 19.95
C SER A 50 3.83 -13.79 19.94
N ALA A 51 4.28 -15.01 19.66
CA ALA A 51 5.69 -15.40 19.59
C ALA A 51 6.49 -14.67 18.50
N THR A 52 5.83 -14.24 17.41
CA THR A 52 6.45 -13.54 16.27
C THR A 52 5.98 -12.10 16.13
N SER A 53 5.19 -11.59 17.08
CA SER A 53 4.54 -10.28 17.01
C SER A 53 5.52 -9.12 16.75
N GLU A 54 6.67 -9.10 17.42
CA GLU A 54 7.69 -8.06 17.20
C GLU A 54 8.36 -8.17 15.83
N LEU A 55 8.52 -9.39 15.30
CA LEU A 55 9.01 -9.59 13.93
C LEU A 55 7.98 -9.10 12.91
N LEU A 56 6.70 -9.40 13.14
CA LEU A 56 5.63 -8.95 12.25
C LEU A 56 5.48 -7.43 12.23
N LYS A 57 5.54 -6.76 13.39
CA LYS A 57 5.55 -5.28 13.48
C LYS A 57 6.74 -4.68 12.74
N GLU A 58 7.92 -5.27 12.91
CA GLU A 58 9.12 -4.82 12.21
C GLU A 58 9.02 -5.02 10.69
N ALA A 59 8.44 -6.13 10.25
CA ALA A 59 8.13 -6.34 8.84
C ALA A 59 7.13 -5.29 8.32
N ALA A 60 6.07 -4.97 9.08
CA ALA A 60 5.11 -3.92 8.73
C ALA A 60 5.76 -2.54 8.56
N ARG A 61 6.72 -2.18 9.44
CA ARG A 61 7.50 -0.94 9.31
C ARG A 61 8.33 -0.89 8.03
N LYS A 62 8.82 -2.04 7.55
CA LYS A 62 9.84 -2.13 6.50
C LYS A 62 9.34 -2.63 5.14
N HIS A 63 8.14 -3.21 5.05
CA HIS A 63 7.68 -3.97 3.87
C HIS A 63 7.78 -3.19 2.55
N ASP A 64 7.59 -1.87 2.64
CA ASP A 64 7.56 -0.96 1.51
C ASP A 64 8.78 -0.05 1.36
N ASN A 65 9.87 -0.28 2.11
CA ASN A 65 11.09 0.54 2.04
C ASN A 65 11.75 0.56 0.64
N GLY A 66 11.35 -0.36 -0.24
CA GLY A 66 11.76 -0.41 -1.65
C GLY A 66 10.95 0.50 -2.60
N LYS A 67 9.84 1.10 -2.14
CA LYS A 67 8.97 1.95 -2.96
C LYS A 67 9.69 3.19 -3.51
N PRO A 68 10.51 3.93 -2.73
CA PRO A 68 11.17 5.13 -3.22
C PRO A 68 12.03 4.91 -4.48
N GLN A 69 12.68 3.75 -4.57
CA GLN A 69 13.55 3.37 -5.69
C GLN A 69 12.77 2.86 -6.92
N LYS A 70 11.51 2.40 -6.75
CA LYS A 70 10.72 1.78 -7.82
C LYS A 70 9.54 2.60 -8.32
N PHE A 71 9.18 3.70 -7.65
CA PHE A 71 8.06 4.56 -8.06
C PHE A 71 8.16 5.04 -9.50
N LYS A 72 7.08 4.83 -10.27
CA LYS A 72 6.89 5.34 -11.63
C LYS A 72 5.44 5.76 -11.85
N LEU A 73 5.22 6.91 -12.49
CA LEU A 73 3.94 7.26 -13.09
C LEU A 73 3.77 6.54 -14.44
N LYS A 74 2.54 6.13 -14.72
CA LYS A 74 2.12 5.50 -15.98
C LYS A 74 0.76 6.06 -16.39
N TYR A 75 0.35 5.74 -17.61
CA TYR A 75 -1.00 6.03 -18.10
C TYR A 75 -1.59 4.74 -18.67
N ASP A 76 -2.79 4.38 -18.21
CA ASP A 76 -3.57 3.28 -18.76
C ASP A 76 -4.41 3.80 -19.92
N PHE A 77 -4.08 3.38 -21.14
CA PHE A 77 -4.82 3.78 -22.34
C PHE A 77 -6.16 3.07 -22.50
N LEU A 78 -6.37 1.92 -21.86
CA LEU A 78 -7.64 1.20 -21.90
C LEU A 78 -8.65 1.86 -20.97
N GLN A 79 -8.21 2.23 -19.77
CA GLN A 79 -9.07 2.90 -18.78
C GLN A 79 -9.08 4.43 -18.93
N GLU A 80 -8.21 4.95 -19.80
CA GLU A 80 -7.94 6.38 -19.98
C GLU A 80 -7.67 7.07 -18.64
N SER A 81 -6.73 6.53 -17.86
CA SER A 81 -6.46 7.01 -16.50
C SER A 81 -4.96 7.09 -16.20
N PHE A 82 -4.58 8.06 -15.37
CA PHE A 82 -3.25 8.06 -14.77
C PHE A 82 -3.18 6.98 -13.68
N ILE A 83 -2.10 6.22 -13.70
CA ILE A 83 -1.81 5.21 -12.68
C ILE A 83 -0.37 5.37 -12.18
N TYR A 84 -0.03 4.71 -11.08
CA TYR A 84 1.34 4.62 -10.61
C TYR A 84 1.74 3.16 -10.39
N SER A 85 3.04 2.92 -10.26
CA SER A 85 3.57 1.57 -10.07
C SER A 85 4.78 1.59 -9.15
N PHE A 86 4.80 0.61 -8.25
CA PHE A 86 5.95 0.24 -7.43
C PHE A 86 6.47 -1.16 -7.79
N ALA A 87 6.26 -1.61 -9.03
CA ALA A 87 6.58 -2.98 -9.44
C ALA A 87 8.03 -3.36 -9.07
N GLY A 88 8.17 -4.46 -8.33
CA GLY A 88 9.45 -4.99 -7.87
C GLY A 88 10.05 -4.32 -6.62
N HIS A 89 9.32 -3.46 -5.89
CA HIS A 89 9.82 -2.83 -4.67
C HIS A 89 10.16 -3.84 -3.56
N ARG A 90 9.37 -4.91 -3.41
CA ARG A 90 9.61 -5.99 -2.46
C ARG A 90 10.95 -6.72 -2.64
N PHE A 91 11.59 -6.59 -3.81
CA PHE A 91 12.92 -7.14 -4.09
C PHE A 91 14.05 -6.11 -3.95
N ALA A 92 13.73 -4.86 -3.64
CA ALA A 92 14.70 -3.77 -3.45
C ALA A 92 15.11 -3.59 -1.98
N VAL A 93 14.43 -4.28 -1.06
CA VAL A 93 14.76 -4.30 0.37
C VAL A 93 15.61 -5.54 0.64
N TYR A 94 16.76 -5.33 1.27
CA TYR A 94 17.57 -6.41 1.82
C TYR A 94 17.48 -6.36 3.34
N GLU A 95 17.14 -7.49 3.95
CA GLU A 95 17.06 -7.66 5.39
C GLU A 95 17.88 -8.88 5.78
N GLU A 96 18.79 -8.72 6.74
CA GLU A 96 19.69 -9.79 7.17
C GLU A 96 18.94 -10.87 7.95
N HIS A 97 17.89 -10.46 8.67
CA HIS A 97 17.04 -11.36 9.42
C HIS A 97 16.19 -12.23 8.46
N PRO A 98 16.43 -13.56 8.36
CA PRO A 98 15.77 -14.40 7.37
C PRO A 98 14.24 -14.38 7.44
N TYR A 99 13.67 -14.39 8.64
CA TYR A 99 12.22 -14.30 8.84
C TYR A 99 11.61 -13.01 8.29
N LEU A 100 12.14 -11.84 8.72
CA LEU A 100 11.73 -10.54 8.22
C LEU A 100 11.91 -10.41 6.71
N ASN A 101 13.04 -10.91 6.18
CA ASN A 101 13.31 -10.88 4.76
C ASN A 101 12.25 -11.65 3.96
N GLN A 102 11.81 -12.82 4.44
CA GLN A 102 10.74 -13.57 3.77
C GLN A 102 9.39 -12.83 3.85
N LEU A 103 9.01 -12.27 5.01
CA LEU A 103 7.78 -11.48 5.15
C LEU A 103 7.77 -10.27 4.20
N ILE A 104 8.84 -9.47 4.22
CA ILE A 104 8.98 -8.29 3.37
C ILE A 104 8.96 -8.66 1.88
N ARG A 105 9.57 -9.78 1.48
CA ARG A 105 9.59 -10.17 0.07
C ARG A 105 8.25 -10.72 -0.42
N LEU A 106 7.48 -11.36 0.46
CA LEU A 106 6.25 -12.06 0.09
C LEU A 106 4.96 -11.30 0.41
N HIS A 107 4.99 -10.09 1.01
CA HIS A 107 3.78 -9.36 1.44
C HIS A 107 2.75 -8.98 0.35
N HIS A 108 2.98 -9.35 -0.91
CA HIS A 108 2.05 -9.23 -2.04
C HIS A 108 1.88 -10.57 -2.78
N GLU A 109 2.23 -11.68 -2.14
CA GLU A 109 2.26 -13.02 -2.72
C GLU A 109 1.91 -14.06 -1.66
N PHE A 110 0.61 -14.17 -1.42
CA PHE A 110 0.03 -15.23 -0.61
C PHE A 110 -0.27 -16.47 -1.46
N SER A 111 0.76 -17.22 -1.84
CA SER A 111 0.60 -18.47 -2.58
C SER A 111 1.14 -19.67 -1.80
N VAL A 112 0.53 -20.84 -1.97
CA VAL A 112 0.97 -22.09 -1.33
C VAL A 112 2.42 -22.40 -1.66
N ASP A 113 2.82 -22.20 -2.93
CA ASP A 113 4.18 -22.47 -3.39
C ASP A 113 5.21 -21.55 -2.72
N SER A 114 4.91 -20.25 -2.66
CA SER A 114 5.80 -19.23 -2.10
C SER A 114 5.93 -19.37 -0.59
N ILE A 115 4.82 -19.67 0.10
CA ILE A 115 4.81 -19.97 1.54
C ILE A 115 5.63 -21.24 1.81
N THR A 116 5.44 -22.29 1.03
CA THR A 116 6.19 -23.56 1.20
C THR A 116 7.70 -23.35 1.02
N GLN A 117 8.10 -22.58 0.01
CA GLN A 117 9.49 -22.22 -0.21
C GLN A 117 10.07 -21.40 0.95
N ALA A 118 9.34 -20.39 1.43
CA ALA A 118 9.77 -19.58 2.57
C ALA A 118 9.92 -20.42 3.84
N LYS A 119 8.94 -21.29 4.16
CA LYS A 119 9.02 -22.22 5.30
C LYS A 119 10.24 -23.13 5.20
N SER A 120 10.55 -23.65 4.01
CA SER A 120 11.75 -24.48 3.78
C SER A 120 13.06 -23.73 4.06
N VAL A 121 13.16 -22.46 3.65
CA VAL A 121 14.31 -21.59 3.96
C VAL A 121 14.41 -21.33 5.47
N LEU A 122 13.30 -20.99 6.11
CA LEU A 122 13.26 -20.69 7.54
C LEU A 122 13.57 -21.90 8.42
N ASN A 123 13.15 -23.10 8.00
CA ASN A 123 13.43 -24.35 8.70
C ASN A 123 14.93 -24.69 8.74
N ARG A 124 15.73 -24.14 7.81
CA ARG A 124 17.20 -24.28 7.78
C ARG A 124 17.93 -23.14 8.49
N SER A 125 17.19 -22.23 9.11
CA SER A 125 17.71 -21.06 9.82
C SER A 125 17.55 -21.21 11.32
N LYS A 126 18.09 -20.26 12.10
CA LYS A 126 17.88 -20.19 13.56
C LYS A 126 16.44 -19.87 14.00
N TYR A 127 15.50 -19.75 13.06
CA TYR A 127 14.08 -19.41 13.29
C TYR A 127 13.15 -20.59 12.96
N SER A 128 13.66 -21.82 12.97
CA SER A 128 12.89 -23.03 12.67
C SER A 128 11.67 -23.19 13.60
N GLU A 129 11.78 -22.75 14.85
CA GLU A 129 10.69 -22.79 15.83
C GLU A 129 9.47 -21.92 15.46
N PHE A 130 9.65 -20.89 14.63
CA PHE A 130 8.59 -19.97 14.21
C PHE A 130 8.06 -20.25 12.80
N VAL A 131 8.50 -21.34 12.17
CA VAL A 131 8.16 -21.66 10.76
C VAL A 131 6.64 -21.77 10.54
N ASP A 132 5.91 -22.30 11.51
CA ASP A 132 4.45 -22.47 11.38
C ASP A 132 3.68 -21.17 11.55
N ASN A 133 4.24 -20.17 12.24
CA ASN A 133 3.68 -18.82 12.35
C ASN A 133 3.75 -18.04 11.02
N PHE A 134 4.69 -18.37 10.14
CA PHE A 134 5.02 -17.57 8.96
C PHE A 134 3.81 -17.25 8.08
N GLN A 135 2.95 -18.23 7.79
CA GLN A 135 1.78 -18.03 6.94
C GLN A 135 0.73 -17.10 7.58
N PHE A 136 0.61 -17.14 8.91
CA PHE A 136 -0.35 -16.30 9.64
C PHE A 136 0.17 -14.87 9.75
N ASP A 137 1.47 -14.70 9.97
CA ASP A 137 2.15 -13.41 9.93
C ASP A 137 2.03 -12.78 8.53
N LEU A 138 2.28 -13.56 7.47
CA LEU A 138 2.17 -13.09 6.10
C LEU A 138 0.73 -12.65 5.77
N TYR A 139 -0.26 -13.45 6.15
CA TYR A 139 -1.68 -13.12 5.98
C TYR A 139 -2.03 -11.84 6.72
N THR A 140 -1.58 -11.71 7.97
CA THR A 140 -1.85 -10.54 8.81
C THR A 140 -1.23 -9.28 8.22
N LEU A 141 0.02 -9.34 7.77
CA LEU A 141 0.71 -8.21 7.13
C LEU A 141 -0.02 -7.75 5.88
N GLU A 142 -0.38 -8.69 4.99
CA GLU A 142 -1.06 -8.38 3.74
C GLU A 142 -2.45 -7.79 4.02
N MET A 143 -3.25 -8.41 4.91
CA MET A 143 -4.56 -7.91 5.32
C MET A 143 -4.48 -6.48 5.87
N CYS A 144 -3.50 -6.18 6.72
CA CYS A 144 -3.32 -4.84 7.28
C CYS A 144 -2.92 -3.82 6.21
N ASP A 145 -2.03 -4.17 5.26
CA ASP A 145 -1.71 -3.31 4.11
C ASP A 145 -2.97 -3.04 3.25
N GLN A 146 -3.75 -4.08 2.93
CA GLN A 146 -4.95 -3.92 2.10
C GLN A 146 -6.03 -3.08 2.81
N ILE A 147 -6.29 -3.32 4.09
CA ILE A 147 -7.26 -2.53 4.88
C ILE A 147 -6.84 -1.06 4.92
N GLU A 148 -5.55 -0.77 5.15
CA GLU A 148 -5.02 0.60 5.10
C GLU A 148 -5.20 1.21 3.70
N ALA A 149 -4.90 0.44 2.65
CA ALA A 149 -5.02 0.86 1.26
C ALA A 149 -6.45 1.26 0.89
N GLU A 150 -7.41 0.39 1.18
CA GLU A 150 -8.82 0.61 0.85
C GLU A 150 -9.40 1.76 1.67
N THR A 151 -9.01 1.86 2.95
CA THR A 151 -9.37 3.01 3.79
C THR A 151 -8.84 4.31 3.16
N ALA A 152 -7.57 4.35 2.73
CA ALA A 152 -7.03 5.52 2.03
C ALA A 152 -7.84 5.86 0.76
N SER A 153 -8.19 4.86 -0.05
CA SER A 153 -8.98 5.06 -1.26
C SER A 153 -10.34 5.69 -0.98
N TYR A 154 -11.12 5.15 -0.02
CA TYR A 154 -12.38 5.76 0.40
C TYR A 154 -12.24 7.24 0.79
N MET A 155 -11.14 7.57 1.45
CA MET A 155 -10.91 8.87 2.05
C MET A 155 -10.52 9.96 1.04
N PHE A 156 -9.86 9.56 -0.05
CA PHE A 156 -9.35 10.49 -1.07
C PHE A 156 -10.16 10.47 -2.37
N THR A 157 -10.79 9.35 -2.74
CA THR A 157 -11.59 9.25 -3.98
C THR A 157 -13.09 9.11 -3.72
N GLY A 158 -13.48 8.82 -2.48
CA GLY A 158 -14.85 8.50 -2.11
C GLY A 158 -15.28 7.06 -2.41
N ASN A 159 -14.48 6.30 -3.16
CA ASN A 159 -14.73 4.92 -3.54
C ASN A 159 -13.55 4.03 -3.10
N ALA A 160 -13.83 2.77 -2.76
CA ALA A 160 -12.75 1.79 -2.67
C ALA A 160 -12.28 1.40 -4.07
N GLU A 161 -11.01 1.01 -4.15
CA GLU A 161 -10.53 0.14 -5.23
C GLU A 161 -10.47 -1.28 -4.66
N PRO A 162 -11.59 -2.04 -4.66
CA PRO A 162 -11.63 -3.36 -4.03
C PRO A 162 -10.60 -4.27 -4.70
N ARG A 163 -9.72 -4.87 -3.92
CA ARG A 163 -8.81 -5.90 -4.42
C ARG A 163 -9.43 -7.28 -4.19
N VAL A 164 -9.47 -8.06 -5.26
CA VAL A 164 -10.12 -9.39 -5.32
C VAL A 164 -9.44 -10.44 -4.43
N PHE A 165 -8.28 -10.12 -3.86
CA PHE A 165 -7.37 -11.14 -3.31
C PHE A 165 -7.69 -11.55 -1.87
N MET A 166 -8.41 -10.72 -1.09
CA MET A 166 -8.70 -11.03 0.31
C MET A 166 -10.13 -10.71 0.71
N GLU A 167 -10.69 -11.61 1.51
CA GLU A 167 -12.11 -11.64 1.87
C GLU A 167 -12.45 -10.66 3.01
N PHE A 168 -12.48 -9.37 2.72
CA PHE A 168 -13.24 -8.41 3.53
C PHE A 168 -14.07 -7.48 2.64
N SER A 169 -15.09 -6.88 3.24
CA SER A 169 -15.92 -5.85 2.63
C SER A 169 -15.77 -4.57 3.42
N GLY A 170 -15.51 -3.46 2.73
CA GLY A 170 -15.49 -2.12 3.31
C GLY A 170 -16.68 -1.28 2.87
N GLU A 171 -17.02 -0.28 3.67
CA GLU A 171 -17.96 0.78 3.31
C GLU A 171 -17.53 2.10 3.94
N ARG A 172 -17.64 3.20 3.20
CA ARG A 172 -17.49 4.55 3.74
C ARG A 172 -18.82 5.01 4.35
N LEU A 173 -18.89 5.06 5.67
CA LEU A 173 -20.10 5.51 6.38
C LEU A 173 -20.26 7.04 6.34
N ASN A 174 -19.15 7.78 6.41
CA ASN A 174 -19.13 9.23 6.33
C ASN A 174 -17.74 9.75 5.91
N GLU A 175 -17.52 11.06 6.03
CA GLU A 175 -16.26 11.67 5.58
C GLU A 175 -14.99 11.15 6.26
N ASN A 176 -15.10 10.70 7.51
CA ASN A 176 -13.97 10.29 8.37
C ASN A 176 -14.21 8.92 9.01
N THR A 177 -15.10 8.09 8.48
CA THR A 177 -15.38 6.76 9.01
C THR A 177 -15.52 5.74 7.90
N VAL A 178 -14.75 4.66 8.03
CA VAL A 178 -14.80 3.47 7.19
C VAL A 178 -15.15 2.29 8.07
N ALA A 179 -16.10 1.48 7.63
CA ALA A 179 -16.50 0.25 8.31
C ALA A 179 -16.05 -0.96 7.49
N ILE A 180 -15.58 -2.02 8.16
CA ILE A 180 -15.17 -3.26 7.50
C ILE A 180 -15.78 -4.51 8.14
N TYR A 181 -15.98 -5.57 7.34
CA TYR A 181 -16.38 -6.90 7.78
C TYR A 181 -15.64 -8.00 6.99
N PRO A 182 -15.12 -9.05 7.64
CA PRO A 182 -15.01 -9.21 9.09
C PRO A 182 -14.09 -8.16 9.72
N TYR A 183 -14.22 -7.95 11.03
CA TYR A 183 -13.40 -6.99 11.78
C TYR A 183 -12.35 -7.73 12.62
N PRO A 184 -11.08 -7.83 12.16
CA PRO A 184 -10.07 -8.71 12.75
C PRO A 184 -9.29 -8.07 13.90
N PHE A 185 -9.78 -6.99 14.50
CA PHE A 185 -9.04 -6.23 15.52
C PHE A 185 -9.68 -6.29 16.91
N LYS A 186 -8.85 -6.12 17.94
CA LYS A 186 -9.30 -6.11 19.36
C LYS A 186 -10.10 -4.87 19.71
N GLU A 187 -9.68 -3.74 19.16
CA GLU A 187 -10.21 -2.42 19.46
C GLU A 187 -11.13 -2.00 18.35
N ASN A 188 -12.26 -1.39 18.68
CA ASN A 188 -13.21 -0.83 17.74
C ASN A 188 -13.80 0.46 18.34
N PRO A 189 -13.62 1.64 17.72
CA PRO A 189 -12.91 1.88 16.46
C PRO A 189 -11.38 1.95 16.61
N ILE A 190 -10.66 1.87 15.49
CA ILE A 190 -9.23 2.18 15.38
C ILE A 190 -9.07 3.50 14.64
N THR A 191 -8.33 4.45 15.21
CA THR A 191 -8.00 5.70 14.51
C THR A 191 -6.72 5.54 13.67
N LEU A 192 -6.87 5.71 12.35
CA LEU A 192 -5.77 5.81 11.39
C LEU A 192 -5.51 7.28 11.06
N THR A 193 -4.24 7.65 10.86
CA THR A 193 -3.84 9.02 10.51
C THR A 193 -3.14 8.98 9.17
N PHE A 194 -3.69 9.70 8.19
CA PHE A 194 -3.12 9.83 6.87
C PHE A 194 -2.39 11.16 6.76
N ASP A 195 -1.07 11.08 6.67
CA ASP A 195 -0.23 12.22 6.34
C ASP A 195 -0.14 12.32 4.82
N TYR A 196 -0.48 13.48 4.28
CA TYR A 196 -0.58 13.66 2.84
C TYR A 196 -0.15 15.04 2.37
N CYS A 197 0.15 15.07 1.08
CA CYS A 197 0.65 16.23 0.36
C CYS A 197 -0.21 16.47 -0.87
N GLU A 198 -0.81 17.66 -0.96
CA GLU A 198 -1.45 18.11 -2.19
C GLU A 198 -0.41 18.76 -3.10
N VAL A 199 -0.28 18.26 -4.32
CA VAL A 199 0.67 18.77 -5.30
C VAL A 199 -0.09 19.29 -6.50
N TYR A 200 0.11 20.57 -6.78
CA TYR A 200 -0.40 21.25 -7.95
C TYR A 200 0.70 21.35 -9.01
N LEU A 201 0.36 21.00 -10.24
CA LEU A 201 1.25 21.15 -11.38
C LEU A 201 1.22 22.61 -11.85
N ASP A 202 2.38 23.16 -12.21
CA ASP A 202 2.48 24.57 -12.63
C ASP A 202 1.73 24.82 -13.96
N LYS A 203 1.57 23.76 -14.76
CA LYS A 203 0.72 23.69 -15.95
C LYS A 203 0.04 22.32 -15.97
N PRO A 204 -1.23 22.22 -16.40
CA PRO A 204 -1.88 20.94 -16.62
C PRO A 204 -1.04 20.05 -17.54
N TYR A 205 -0.92 18.78 -17.19
CA TYR A 205 -0.21 17.78 -17.97
C TYR A 205 -1.22 16.91 -18.72
N SER A 206 -1.22 16.99 -20.05
CA SER A 206 -2.16 16.27 -20.90
C SER A 206 -1.47 15.16 -21.69
N ILE A 207 -2.09 13.98 -21.74
CA ILE A 207 -1.71 12.90 -22.65
C ILE A 207 -2.33 13.16 -24.02
N THR A 208 -1.50 13.32 -25.06
CA THR A 208 -1.94 13.52 -26.45
C THR A 208 -2.07 12.21 -27.22
N GLU A 209 -2.87 12.18 -28.29
CA GLU A 209 -3.12 10.97 -29.10
C GLU A 209 -1.88 10.45 -29.83
N ASP A 210 -0.91 11.31 -30.14
CA ASP A 210 0.39 10.90 -30.70
C ASP A 210 1.18 10.00 -29.73
N ILE A 211 0.94 10.12 -28.43
CA ILE A 211 1.49 9.25 -27.38
C ILE A 211 0.73 7.90 -27.35
N SER A 212 -0.52 7.84 -27.85
CA SER A 212 -1.41 6.66 -27.82
C SER A 212 -1.23 5.68 -28.98
N GLN A 213 -0.69 6.12 -30.13
CA GLN A 213 -0.59 5.27 -31.34
C GLN A 213 0.62 4.31 -31.36
N ASN A 214 1.55 4.40 -30.40
CA ASN A 214 2.73 3.54 -30.33
C ASN A 214 2.53 2.30 -29.41
N LYS A 215 1.57 1.43 -29.76
CA LYS A 215 1.22 0.22 -28.99
C LYS A 215 2.37 -0.79 -28.81
N ASN A 216 3.42 -0.72 -29.63
CA ASN A 216 4.54 -1.69 -29.67
C ASN A 216 5.88 -1.16 -29.11
N LYS A 217 5.89 -0.02 -28.41
CA LYS A 217 7.09 0.47 -27.71
C LYS A 217 6.74 0.78 -26.25
N PRO A 218 7.63 0.51 -25.28
CA PRO A 218 7.48 0.95 -23.88
C PRO A 218 7.68 2.48 -23.74
N PHE A 219 7.04 3.27 -24.60
CA PHE A 219 7.25 4.72 -24.76
C PHE A 219 5.92 5.49 -24.61
N GLY A 220 5.50 5.63 -23.35
CA GLY A 220 4.96 6.88 -22.77
C GLY A 220 5.88 7.35 -21.63
N THR A 221 7.10 6.82 -21.59
CA THR A 221 7.96 6.74 -20.41
C THR A 221 8.77 8.00 -20.17
N LEU A 222 9.27 8.71 -21.18
CA LEU A 222 10.17 9.84 -20.95
C LEU A 222 9.45 11.02 -20.28
N GLU A 223 8.29 11.43 -20.80
CA GLU A 223 7.54 12.54 -20.24
C GLU A 223 6.94 12.20 -18.86
N LEU A 224 6.40 10.98 -18.68
CA LEU A 224 5.94 10.51 -17.37
C LEU A 224 7.10 10.30 -16.38
N THR A 225 8.32 9.98 -16.86
CA THR A 225 9.53 9.95 -16.02
C THR A 225 9.95 11.35 -15.60
N LYS A 226 9.92 12.32 -16.52
CA LYS A 226 10.16 13.73 -16.19
C LYS A 226 9.12 14.23 -15.17
N LEU A 227 7.84 13.90 -15.36
CA LEU A 227 6.78 14.23 -14.42
C LEU A 227 7.01 13.56 -13.06
N SER A 228 7.40 12.28 -13.04
CA SER A 228 7.76 11.58 -11.80
C SER A 228 8.91 12.25 -11.06
N LYS A 229 9.93 12.74 -11.78
CA LYS A 229 11.06 13.49 -11.19
C LYS A 229 10.61 14.83 -10.63
N LYS A 230 9.83 15.61 -11.40
CA LYS A 230 9.26 16.89 -10.95
C LYS A 230 8.38 16.72 -9.71
N LEU A 231 7.59 15.65 -9.65
CA LEU A 231 6.80 15.31 -8.48
C LEU A 231 7.68 15.08 -7.25
N LYS A 232 8.72 14.24 -7.38
CA LYS A 232 9.69 14.02 -6.28
C LYS A 232 10.36 15.32 -5.82
N GLU A 233 10.65 16.24 -6.73
CA GLU A 233 11.21 17.55 -6.39
C GLU A 233 10.21 18.44 -5.64
N LYS A 234 8.95 18.54 -6.10
CA LYS A 234 7.89 19.29 -5.40
C LYS A 234 7.62 18.74 -4.00
N LEU A 235 7.71 17.42 -3.82
CA LEU A 235 7.52 16.77 -2.52
C LEU A 235 8.61 17.10 -1.48
N LYS A 236 9.79 17.59 -1.89
CA LYS A 236 10.83 18.02 -0.93
C LYS A 236 10.39 19.18 -0.04
N ASN A 237 9.57 20.08 -0.58
CA ASN A 237 9.12 21.30 0.08
C ASN A 237 7.61 21.31 0.34
N CYS A 238 6.95 20.16 0.19
CA CYS A 238 5.51 20.09 0.36
C CYS A 238 5.12 20.21 1.84
N LYS A 239 4.08 21.01 2.11
CA LYS A 239 3.44 21.08 3.42
C LYS A 239 2.59 19.84 3.65
N VAL A 240 3.03 18.98 4.58
CA VAL A 240 2.26 17.81 5.03
C VAL A 240 1.00 18.27 5.75
N ARG A 241 -0.12 17.61 5.43
CA ARG A 241 -1.41 17.73 6.08
C ARG A 241 -1.77 16.40 6.72
N HIS A 242 -2.67 16.43 7.69
CA HIS A 242 -3.08 15.25 8.46
C HIS A 242 -4.58 15.07 8.34
N LYS A 243 -5.03 13.83 8.16
CA LYS A 243 -6.44 13.46 8.19
C LYS A 243 -6.63 12.22 9.04
N GLU A 244 -7.50 12.30 10.04
CA GLU A 244 -7.84 11.16 10.89
C GLU A 244 -9.08 10.45 10.39
N VAL A 245 -9.07 9.13 10.54
CA VAL A 245 -10.13 8.24 10.03
C VAL A 245 -10.40 7.17 11.07
N GLN A 246 -11.67 6.99 11.40
CA GLN A 246 -12.11 5.89 12.25
C GLN A 246 -12.39 4.66 11.40
N LEU A 247 -11.66 3.59 11.67
CA LEU A 247 -11.89 2.25 11.12
C LEU A 247 -12.70 1.43 12.12
N CYS A 248 -13.92 1.07 11.78
CA CYS A 248 -14.86 0.39 12.68
C CYS A 248 -15.44 -0.88 12.07
N THR A 249 -16.20 -1.62 12.87
CA THR A 249 -16.92 -2.81 12.39
C THR A 249 -18.12 -2.41 11.53
N LEU A 250 -18.31 -3.08 10.40
CA LEU A 250 -19.53 -2.99 9.61
C LEU A 250 -20.61 -3.86 10.26
N GLN A 251 -21.68 -3.23 10.73
CA GLN A 251 -22.87 -3.93 11.22
C GLN A 251 -23.62 -4.52 10.03
N LYS A 252 -23.79 -5.85 10.01
CA LYS A 252 -24.64 -6.55 9.04
C LYS A 252 -26.05 -6.72 9.60
#